data_AF-A0A969QVA4-F1
#
_entry.id   AF-A0A969QVA4-F1
#
_cell.length_a   1.000
_cell.length_b   1.000
_cell.length_c   1.000
_cell.angle_alpha   90.00
_cell.angle_beta   90.00
_cell.angle_gamma   90.00
#
_symmetry.space_group_name_H-M   'P 1'
#
loop_
_entity.id
_entity.type
_entity.pdbx_description
1 polymer ?
#
loop_
_entity_poly.entity_id
_entity_poly.type
_entity_poly.pdbx_seq_one_letter_code
_entity_poly.pdbx_strand_id
1 'polypeptide(L)'
;MKAWDPPSLGIGTRCITVHPARHLKGLDWTVIPDRIEAGTYLEAAAITGSCLTVAPCILQHVQPVCDLLWQIGCELEMCVPAPYLKRQIAVMHVVWISILACRGPEDATGQCSITVLQPTGDLRGVNVLAAPFPGFPTDMLPQTTALLATCEGTSMLRDTVFEGRMKGHVPMISQFARSAATISQLNPNTTWMDSKSLSGTDSRRLEACDVRASDLRAGAALVLCALAADGESTIQNVSQISRGYSKCWQKLANVGASIRFERGGKEKFTSAHYG
;
A
#
# COMPACT_ATOMS: atom_id res chain seq x y z
N MET A 1 14.66 -15.28 -22.61
CA MET A 1 15.17 -13.88 -22.58
C MET A 1 16.59 -13.94 -22.05
N LYS A 2 17.55 -13.18 -22.60
CA LYS A 2 18.84 -13.00 -21.91
C LYS A 2 18.53 -12.44 -20.52
N ALA A 3 19.35 -12.79 -19.52
CA ALA A 3 19.36 -12.06 -18.26
C ALA A 3 19.41 -10.57 -18.61
N TRP A 4 18.32 -9.85 -18.34
CA TRP A 4 18.21 -8.43 -18.60
C TRP A 4 19.20 -7.77 -17.66
N ASP A 5 20.35 -7.37 -18.19
CA ASP A 5 21.32 -6.54 -17.49
C ASP A 5 20.83 -5.09 -17.66
N PRO A 6 20.31 -4.43 -16.61
CA PRO A 6 19.83 -3.06 -16.73
C PRO A 6 21.04 -2.13 -16.54
N PRO A 7 21.65 -1.66 -17.65
CA PRO A 7 21.92 -0.23 -17.66
C PRO A 7 21.62 0.56 -18.95
N SER A 8 21.30 -0.03 -20.13
CA SER A 8 21.47 0.76 -21.38
C SER A 8 20.39 0.80 -22.47
N LEU A 9 19.26 0.07 -22.45
CA LEU A 9 18.39 0.04 -23.65
C LEU A 9 16.86 0.07 -23.51
N GLY A 10 16.24 0.17 -22.33
CA GLY A 10 14.76 0.15 -22.34
C GLY A 10 13.96 0.51 -21.09
N ILE A 11 14.58 0.76 -19.94
CA ILE A 11 13.83 1.24 -18.77
C ILE A 11 13.44 2.70 -19.03
N GLY A 12 12.15 2.95 -19.30
CA GLY A 12 11.63 4.27 -19.65
C GLY A 12 11.52 4.56 -21.15
N THR A 13 11.81 3.60 -22.04
CA THR A 13 11.57 3.78 -23.48
C THR A 13 10.14 3.38 -23.85
N ARG A 14 9.52 4.09 -24.81
CA ARG A 14 8.17 3.74 -25.34
C ARG A 14 8.20 2.62 -26.38
N CYS A 15 9.38 2.09 -26.70
CA CYS A 15 9.59 1.14 -27.79
C CYS A 15 10.58 0.06 -27.38
N ILE A 16 10.25 -1.19 -27.70
CA ILE A 16 11.16 -2.33 -27.65
C ILE A 16 11.31 -2.90 -29.06
N THR A 17 12.53 -3.26 -29.44
CA THR A 17 12.79 -3.97 -30.70
C THR A 17 13.07 -5.43 -30.38
N VAL A 18 12.29 -6.34 -30.97
CA VAL A 18 12.40 -7.78 -30.73
C VAL A 18 12.87 -8.46 -32.02
N HIS A 19 13.97 -9.20 -31.93
CA HIS A 19 14.43 -10.06 -33.01
C HIS A 19 13.96 -11.51 -32.77
N PRO A 20 13.44 -12.20 -33.81
CA PRO A 20 12.98 -13.57 -33.66
C PRO A 20 14.14 -14.53 -33.35
N ALA A 21 13.90 -15.48 -32.44
CA ALA A 21 14.83 -16.54 -32.10
C ALA A 21 14.25 -17.90 -32.50
N ARG A 22 15.07 -18.79 -33.08
CA ARG A 22 14.64 -20.14 -33.47
C ARG A 22 14.26 -21.01 -32.27
N HIS A 23 14.94 -20.83 -31.13
CA HIS A 23 14.66 -21.49 -29.86
C HIS A 23 14.96 -20.54 -28.68
N LEU A 24 14.20 -20.65 -27.59
CA LEU A 24 14.48 -19.98 -26.32
C LEU A 24 15.30 -20.91 -25.41
N LYS A 25 16.22 -20.35 -24.63
CA LYS A 25 17.00 -21.08 -23.61
C LYS A 25 16.36 -20.95 -22.23
N GLY A 26 16.47 -22.00 -21.42
CA GLY A 26 16.14 -21.94 -20.00
C GLY A 26 17.08 -21.00 -19.24
N LEU A 27 16.56 -20.34 -18.21
CA LEU A 27 17.28 -19.41 -17.35
C LEU A 27 16.64 -19.42 -15.96
N ASP A 28 17.47 -19.48 -14.92
CA ASP A 28 17.02 -19.25 -13.55
C ASP A 28 16.79 -17.76 -13.34
N TRP A 29 15.61 -17.41 -12.83
CA TRP A 29 15.20 -16.01 -12.66
C TRP A 29 14.49 -15.81 -11.34
N THR A 30 14.85 -14.74 -10.62
CA THR A 30 14.17 -14.33 -9.40
C THR A 30 13.11 -13.28 -9.72
N VAL A 31 11.87 -13.53 -9.30
CA VAL A 31 10.76 -12.58 -9.47
C VAL A 31 10.98 -11.37 -8.56
N ILE A 32 10.78 -10.16 -9.09
CA ILE A 32 10.90 -8.93 -8.32
C ILE A 32 9.84 -8.87 -7.19
N PRO A 33 10.10 -8.16 -6.08
CA PRO A 33 9.09 -7.94 -5.05
C PRO A 33 7.86 -7.20 -5.57
N ASP A 34 6.68 -7.52 -5.04
CA ASP A 34 5.42 -6.87 -5.41
C ASP A 34 5.29 -5.50 -4.72
N ARG A 35 5.41 -4.44 -5.51
CA ARG A 35 5.32 -3.05 -5.05
C ARG A 35 3.94 -2.63 -4.57
N ILE A 36 2.86 -3.25 -5.05
CA ILE A 36 1.49 -2.93 -4.62
C ILE A 36 1.19 -3.61 -3.29
N GLU A 37 1.64 -4.85 -3.12
CA GLU A 37 1.58 -5.52 -1.82
C GLU A 37 2.40 -4.74 -0.77
N ALA A 38 3.64 -4.36 -1.10
CA ALA A 38 4.48 -3.54 -0.22
C ALA A 38 3.80 -2.21 0.15
N GLY A 39 3.29 -1.46 -0.84
CA GLY A 39 2.57 -0.21 -0.61
C GLY A 39 1.34 -0.39 0.30
N THR A 40 0.61 -1.50 0.14
CA THR A 40 -0.56 -1.80 0.98
C THR A 40 -0.18 -1.98 2.45
N TYR A 41 0.93 -2.65 2.76
CA TYR A 41 1.37 -2.80 4.15
C TYR A 41 1.97 -1.50 4.72
N LEU A 42 2.61 -0.68 3.89
CA LEU A 42 3.05 0.66 4.32
C LEU A 42 1.85 1.54 4.70
N GLU A 43 0.79 1.54 3.91
CA GLU A 43 -0.47 2.23 4.26
C GLU A 43 -1.19 1.58 5.45
N ALA A 44 -1.07 0.26 5.65
CA ALA A 44 -1.59 -0.42 6.83
C ALA A 44 -0.91 0.06 8.13
N ALA A 45 0.39 0.33 8.07
CA ALA A 45 1.12 0.90 9.20
C ALA A 45 0.59 2.30 9.54
N ALA A 46 0.43 3.15 8.52
CA ALA A 46 -0.06 4.52 8.68
C ALA A 46 -1.51 4.56 9.21
N ILE A 47 -2.42 3.79 8.61
CA ILE A 47 -3.84 3.81 8.96
C ILE A 47 -4.11 3.29 10.39
N THR A 48 -3.25 2.39 10.89
CA THR A 48 -3.36 1.84 12.24
C THR A 48 -2.52 2.61 13.27
N GLY A 49 -1.71 3.58 12.84
CA GLY A 49 -0.74 4.26 13.69
C GLY A 49 0.37 3.33 14.23
N SER A 50 0.67 2.24 13.54
CA SER A 50 1.64 1.24 13.97
C SER A 50 3.04 1.52 13.43
N CYS A 51 4.07 1.08 14.16
CA CYS A 51 5.43 0.98 13.63
C CYS A 51 5.61 -0.36 12.91
N LEU A 52 5.81 -0.34 11.58
CA LEU A 52 5.90 -1.55 10.76
C LEU A 52 7.04 -1.46 9.74
N THR A 53 7.86 -2.51 9.68
CA THR A 53 8.88 -2.68 8.65
C THR A 53 8.38 -3.62 7.53
N VAL A 54 8.50 -3.18 6.28
CA VAL A 54 8.13 -3.94 5.09
C VAL A 54 9.38 -4.30 4.28
N ALA A 55 9.60 -5.60 4.07
CA ALA A 55 10.71 -6.15 3.30
C ALA A 55 10.32 -7.47 2.62
N PRO A 56 10.95 -7.85 1.49
CA PRO A 56 11.83 -7.00 0.66
C PRO A 56 11.06 -5.96 -0.16
N CYS A 57 11.66 -4.79 -0.36
CA CYS A 57 11.13 -3.73 -1.21
C CYS A 57 12.17 -3.27 -2.24
N ILE A 58 11.71 -2.66 -3.34
CA ILE A 58 12.56 -1.87 -4.25
C ILE A 58 12.09 -0.43 -4.12
N LEU A 59 12.91 0.43 -3.50
CA LEU A 59 12.53 1.80 -3.16
C LEU A 59 11.97 2.59 -4.35
N GLN A 60 12.63 2.51 -5.51
CA GLN A 60 12.20 3.19 -6.74
C GLN A 60 10.80 2.77 -7.23
N HIS A 61 10.35 1.55 -6.89
CA HIS A 61 9.05 1.04 -7.31
C HIS A 61 7.91 1.48 -6.38
N VAL A 62 8.23 1.85 -5.14
CA VAL A 62 7.27 2.27 -4.11
C VAL A 62 7.38 3.76 -3.77
N GLN A 63 8.31 4.48 -4.40
CA GLN A 63 8.58 5.90 -4.13
C GLN A 63 7.30 6.77 -4.10
N PRO A 64 6.34 6.68 -5.03
CA PRO A 64 5.13 7.51 -4.97
C PRO A 64 4.28 7.27 -3.73
N VAL A 65 4.31 6.05 -3.16
CA VAL A 65 3.62 5.72 -1.90
C VAL A 65 4.41 6.29 -0.72
N CYS A 66 5.73 6.21 -0.73
CA CYS A 66 6.57 6.85 0.29
C CYS A 66 6.39 8.36 0.32
N ASP A 67 6.36 9.01 -0.86
CA ASP A 67 6.14 10.44 -0.98
C ASP A 67 4.76 10.86 -0.45
N LEU A 68 3.73 10.05 -0.72
CA LEU A 68 2.39 10.23 -0.17
C LEU A 68 2.41 10.14 1.36
N LEU A 69 2.98 9.08 1.92
CA LEU A 69 3.06 8.86 3.37
C LEU A 69 3.79 10.00 4.07
N TRP A 70 4.85 10.51 3.46
CA TRP A 70 5.56 11.68 3.98
C TRP A 70 4.70 12.95 3.93
N GLN A 71 3.99 13.19 2.81
CA GLN A 71 3.12 14.37 2.67
C GLN A 71 1.94 14.38 3.65
N ILE A 72 1.40 13.22 4.01
CA ILE A 72 0.34 13.14 5.02
C ILE A 72 0.88 13.25 6.46
N GLY A 73 2.20 13.21 6.66
CA GLY A 73 2.85 13.42 7.97
C GLY A 73 3.46 12.18 8.62
N CYS A 74 3.62 11.06 7.90
CA CYS A 74 4.37 9.91 8.42
C CYS A 74 5.88 10.14 8.37
N GLU A 75 6.58 9.60 9.35
CA GLU A 75 8.05 9.46 9.32
C GLU A 75 8.44 8.07 8.82
N LEU A 76 9.47 8.01 7.98
CA LEU A 76 9.93 6.77 7.34
C LEU A 76 11.42 6.55 7.61
N GLU A 77 11.79 5.33 7.98
CA GLU A 77 13.18 4.86 7.98
C GLU A 77 13.39 3.89 6.83
N MET A 78 14.54 3.95 6.18
CA MET A 78 14.86 3.10 5.04
C MET A 78 16.20 2.41 5.26
N CYS A 79 16.22 1.09 5.14
CA CYS A 79 17.46 0.32 5.09
C CYS A 79 17.75 -0.04 3.64
N VAL A 80 18.92 0.37 3.14
CA VAL A 80 19.38 0.07 1.78
C VAL A 80 20.78 -0.52 1.82
N PRO A 81 21.08 -1.59 1.06
CA PRO A 81 22.42 -2.14 0.97
C PRO A 81 23.42 -1.09 0.46
N ALA A 82 24.62 -1.06 1.04
CA ALA A 82 25.67 -0.08 0.73
C ALA A 82 25.99 0.12 -0.77
N PRO A 83 25.97 -0.92 -1.64
CA PRO A 83 26.18 -0.76 -3.07
C PRO A 83 25.08 0.07 -3.78
N TYR A 84 23.85 0.05 -3.27
CA TYR A 84 22.71 0.78 -3.83
C TYR A 84 22.72 2.27 -3.46
N LEU A 85 23.21 2.60 -2.26
CA LEU A 85 23.25 3.96 -1.73
C LEU A 85 24.04 4.93 -2.64
N LYS A 86 25.16 4.48 -3.22
CA LYS A 86 26.00 5.31 -4.12
C LYS A 86 25.30 5.70 -5.42
N ARG A 87 24.35 4.90 -5.91
CA ARG A 87 23.59 5.21 -7.14
C ARG A 87 22.38 6.10 -6.88
N GLN A 88 21.75 6.00 -5.71
CA GLN A 88 20.53 6.75 -5.36
C GLN A 88 20.78 8.21 -4.99
N ILE A 89 21.89 8.50 -4.29
CA ILE A 89 22.26 9.87 -3.88
C ILE A 89 22.44 10.80 -5.10
N ALA A 90 22.78 10.27 -6.28
CA ALA A 90 22.99 11.07 -7.49
C ALA A 90 21.70 11.52 -8.21
N VAL A 91 20.54 10.95 -7.86
CA VAL A 91 19.26 11.17 -8.58
C VAL A 91 18.13 11.70 -7.68
N MET A 92 18.33 11.74 -6.36
CA MET A 92 17.36 12.27 -5.41
C MET A 92 17.59 13.76 -5.18
N HIS A 93 16.58 14.59 -5.46
CA HIS A 93 16.62 16.01 -5.15
C HIS A 93 16.74 16.24 -3.62
N VAL A 94 17.51 17.27 -3.26
CA VAL A 94 18.23 17.57 -1.99
C VAL A 94 17.36 17.79 -0.73
N VAL A 95 16.12 17.29 -0.63
CA VAL A 95 15.22 17.61 0.50
C VAL A 95 15.00 16.42 1.47
N TRP A 96 15.79 15.34 1.37
CA TRP A 96 15.58 14.09 2.12
C TRP A 96 16.69 13.76 3.15
N ILE A 97 17.44 14.75 3.65
CA ILE A 97 18.49 14.53 4.65
C ILE A 97 17.91 14.70 6.06
N SER A 98 16.98 13.81 6.42
CA SER A 98 16.82 13.33 7.80
C SER A 98 16.66 11.81 7.82
N ILE A 99 17.11 11.12 6.76
CA ILE A 99 17.31 9.66 6.78
C ILE A 99 18.41 9.43 7.82
N LEU A 100 18.03 9.06 9.05
CA LEU A 100 18.89 8.25 9.87
C LEU A 100 19.25 7.06 8.98
N ALA A 101 20.50 7.04 8.52
CA ALA A 101 21.13 5.82 8.08
C ALA A 101 21.09 4.90 9.30
N CYS A 102 20.00 4.15 9.46
CA CYS A 102 19.93 3.07 10.40
C CYS A 102 20.98 2.07 9.94
N ARG A 103 22.18 2.23 10.52
CA ARG A 103 23.12 1.15 10.80
C ARG A 103 22.44 0.19 11.78
N GLY A 104 21.34 -0.43 11.35
CA GLY A 104 21.08 -1.79 11.81
C GLY A 104 22.25 -2.65 11.31
N PRO A 105 22.58 -3.77 11.98
CA PRO A 105 23.42 -4.77 11.33
C PRO A 105 22.82 -4.98 9.95
N GLU A 106 23.64 -5.03 8.90
CA GLU A 106 23.18 -5.46 7.57
C GLU A 106 22.13 -6.54 7.82
N ASP A 107 20.88 -6.29 7.42
CA ASP A 107 19.89 -7.35 7.48
C ASP A 107 20.57 -8.51 6.77
N ALA A 108 20.75 -9.65 7.43
CA ALA A 108 21.61 -10.73 6.93
C ALA A 108 21.21 -11.22 5.52
N THR A 109 20.07 -10.73 5.03
CA THR A 109 19.45 -10.88 3.71
C THR A 109 19.94 -9.92 2.61
N GLY A 110 20.53 -8.76 2.94
CA GLY A 110 20.98 -7.76 1.96
C GLY A 110 19.86 -7.15 1.10
N GLN A 111 18.65 -7.01 1.66
CA GLN A 111 17.45 -6.56 0.95
C GLN A 111 17.01 -5.18 1.46
N CYS A 112 16.46 -4.33 0.58
CA CYS A 112 15.96 -3.05 1.06
C CYS A 112 14.68 -3.24 1.89
N SER A 113 14.56 -2.48 2.97
CA SER A 113 13.37 -2.42 3.81
C SER A 113 12.94 -0.97 4.05
N ILE A 114 11.65 -0.78 4.30
CA ILE A 114 11.07 0.52 4.63
C ILE A 114 10.25 0.34 5.90
N THR A 115 10.54 1.16 6.90
CA THR A 115 9.81 1.22 8.17
C THR A 115 8.97 2.48 8.20
N VAL A 116 7.67 2.34 8.43
CA VAL A 116 6.80 3.46 8.80
C VAL A 116 6.85 3.57 10.32
N LEU A 117 7.23 4.75 10.82
CA LEU A 117 7.23 5.02 12.26
C LEU A 117 5.83 5.39 12.73
N GLN A 118 5.57 5.19 14.02
CA GLN A 118 4.33 5.61 14.64
C GLN A 118 4.15 7.14 14.50
N PRO A 119 3.04 7.62 13.92
CA PRO A 119 2.78 9.05 13.79
C PRO A 119 2.74 9.75 15.15
N THR A 120 3.32 10.95 15.23
CA THR A 120 3.35 11.78 16.45
C THR A 120 2.13 12.72 16.56
N GLY A 121 1.30 12.78 15.52
CA GLY A 121 0.08 13.58 15.46
C GLY A 121 -0.84 13.14 14.32
N ASP A 122 -1.87 13.94 14.07
CA ASP A 122 -2.87 13.64 13.04
C ASP A 122 -2.29 13.69 11.63
N LEU A 123 -2.55 12.63 10.86
CA LEU A 123 -2.23 12.59 9.45
C LEU A 123 -3.15 13.54 8.68
N ARG A 124 -2.64 14.18 7.63
CA ARG A 124 -3.36 15.22 6.87
C ARG A 124 -3.78 14.75 5.50
N GLY A 125 -4.94 15.24 5.05
CA GLY A 125 -5.46 15.00 3.72
C GLY A 125 -4.58 15.62 2.65
N VAL A 126 -4.47 14.92 1.51
CA VAL A 126 -3.64 15.33 0.36
C VAL A 126 -4.33 14.97 -0.94
N ASN A 127 -3.93 15.63 -2.03
CA ASN A 127 -4.46 15.34 -3.36
C ASN A 127 -3.58 14.30 -4.07
N VAL A 128 -4.21 13.28 -4.64
CA VAL A 128 -3.56 12.15 -5.32
C VAL A 128 -4.00 12.10 -6.77
N LEU A 129 -3.02 12.13 -7.69
CA LEU A 129 -3.24 11.96 -9.12
C LEU A 129 -2.53 10.69 -9.58
N ALA A 130 -3.29 9.65 -9.90
CA ALA A 130 -2.71 8.43 -10.47
C ALA A 130 -2.29 8.68 -11.93
N ALA A 131 -1.12 8.15 -12.29
CA ALA A 131 -0.51 8.29 -13.60
C ALA A 131 0.33 7.05 -13.95
N PRO A 132 0.68 6.81 -15.23
CA PRO A 132 1.59 5.75 -15.60
C PRO A 132 2.92 5.84 -14.84
N PHE A 133 3.58 4.69 -14.61
CA PHE A 133 4.88 4.64 -13.94
C PHE A 133 5.88 5.60 -14.62
N PRO A 134 6.63 6.43 -13.86
CA PRO A 134 6.86 6.38 -12.41
C PRO A 134 5.86 7.15 -11.52
N GLY A 135 4.73 7.62 -12.06
CA GLY A 135 3.69 8.30 -11.30
C GLY A 135 2.94 7.40 -10.30
N PHE A 136 2.00 7.99 -9.55
CA PHE A 136 1.25 7.27 -8.51
C PHE A 136 0.41 6.13 -9.13
N PRO A 137 0.52 4.89 -8.64
CA PRO A 137 -0.11 3.76 -9.30
C PRO A 137 -1.63 3.72 -9.07
N THR A 138 -2.40 3.59 -10.15
CA THR A 138 -3.88 3.38 -10.11
C THR A 138 -4.29 2.22 -9.19
N ASP A 139 -3.46 1.18 -9.08
CA ASP A 139 -3.73 0.00 -8.25
C ASP A 139 -3.60 0.25 -6.73
N MET A 140 -3.05 1.40 -6.32
CA MET A 140 -3.01 1.83 -4.91
C MET A 140 -4.18 2.76 -4.56
N LEU A 141 -4.89 3.33 -5.53
CA LEU A 141 -5.97 4.29 -5.25
C LEU A 141 -7.02 3.75 -4.27
N PRO A 142 -7.47 2.47 -4.33
CA PRO A 142 -8.40 1.94 -3.35
C PRO A 142 -7.86 2.00 -1.91
N GLN A 143 -6.64 1.52 -1.69
CA GLN A 143 -5.98 1.49 -0.38
C GLN A 143 -5.74 2.90 0.13
N THR A 144 -5.28 3.80 -0.75
CA THR A 144 -5.07 5.21 -0.43
C THR A 144 -6.39 5.91 -0.10
N THR A 145 -7.50 5.52 -0.73
CA THR A 145 -8.84 6.04 -0.38
C THR A 145 -9.19 5.67 1.06
N ALA A 146 -8.87 4.44 1.50
CA ALA A 146 -9.09 4.01 2.89
C ALA A 146 -8.22 4.81 3.86
N LEU A 147 -6.94 5.00 3.54
CA LEU A 147 -6.01 5.80 4.35
C LEU A 147 -6.49 7.26 4.49
N LEU A 148 -6.81 7.92 3.39
CA LEU A 148 -7.21 9.34 3.41
C LEU A 148 -8.58 9.58 4.07
N ALA A 149 -9.43 8.56 4.15
CA ALA A 149 -10.65 8.60 4.95
C ALA A 149 -10.37 8.70 6.46
N THR A 150 -9.16 8.36 6.91
CA THR A 150 -8.71 8.49 8.30
C THR A 150 -7.87 9.74 8.55
N CYS A 151 -7.40 10.43 7.52
CA CYS A 151 -6.64 11.68 7.65
C CYS A 151 -7.56 12.86 8.02
N GLU A 152 -6.99 13.97 8.48
CA GLU A 152 -7.71 15.22 8.72
C GLU A 152 -7.68 16.13 7.49
N GLY A 153 -8.84 16.70 7.16
CA GLY A 153 -9.01 17.70 6.11
C GLY A 153 -9.39 17.09 4.76
N THR A 154 -9.35 17.94 3.74
CA THR A 154 -9.85 17.59 2.41
C THR A 154 -8.81 16.86 1.57
N SER A 155 -9.25 15.86 0.81
CA SER A 155 -8.44 15.14 -0.17
C SER A 155 -9.17 14.98 -1.50
N MET A 156 -8.43 14.95 -2.59
CA MET A 156 -8.95 14.66 -3.94
C MET A 156 -8.14 13.52 -4.56
N LEU A 157 -8.80 12.43 -4.91
CA LEU A 157 -8.18 11.32 -5.64
C LEU A 157 -8.70 11.31 -7.08
N ARG A 158 -7.79 11.32 -8.05
CA ARG A 158 -8.10 11.26 -9.48
C ARG A 158 -7.32 10.17 -10.19
N ASP A 159 -8.02 9.31 -10.91
CA ASP A 159 -7.42 8.32 -11.81
C ASP A 159 -7.34 8.86 -13.26
N THR A 160 -6.14 8.82 -13.85
CA THR A 160 -5.94 9.14 -15.28
C THR A 160 -5.67 7.91 -16.14
N VAL A 161 -5.56 6.73 -15.53
CA VAL A 161 -5.12 5.48 -16.14
C VAL A 161 -6.29 4.53 -16.37
N PHE A 162 -7.16 4.34 -15.38
CA PHE A 162 -8.28 3.40 -15.46
C PHE A 162 -9.62 4.08 -15.19
N GLU A 163 -10.49 4.11 -16.20
CA GLU A 163 -11.79 4.72 -16.05
C GLU A 163 -12.69 3.90 -15.11
N GLY A 164 -13.28 4.55 -14.12
CA GLY A 164 -14.21 3.89 -13.20
C GLY A 164 -13.53 3.10 -12.08
N ARG A 165 -12.22 3.26 -11.86
CA ARG A 165 -11.48 2.62 -10.75
C ARG A 165 -12.15 2.84 -9.40
N MET A 166 -12.74 4.01 -9.22
CA MET A 166 -13.32 4.45 -7.95
C MET A 166 -14.67 3.79 -7.64
N LYS A 167 -15.38 3.26 -8.64
CA LYS A 167 -16.76 2.75 -8.49
C LYS A 167 -16.85 1.52 -7.59
N GLY A 168 -15.80 0.70 -7.57
CA GLY A 168 -15.76 -0.54 -6.78
C GLY A 168 -15.69 -0.25 -5.30
N HIS A 169 -14.66 0.48 -4.85
CA HIS A 169 -14.32 0.62 -3.43
C HIS A 169 -15.01 1.78 -2.71
N VAL A 170 -15.24 2.92 -3.38
CA VAL A 170 -15.72 4.16 -2.72
C VAL A 170 -17.00 3.93 -1.92
N PRO A 171 -18.07 3.30 -2.45
CA PRO A 171 -19.30 3.11 -1.69
C PRO A 171 -19.14 2.25 -0.42
N MET A 172 -18.17 1.34 -0.41
CA MET A 172 -17.91 0.49 0.74
C MET A 172 -17.03 1.19 1.78
N ILE A 173 -16.02 1.95 1.33
CA ILE A 173 -15.21 2.79 2.24
C ILE A 173 -16.08 3.87 2.89
N SER A 174 -17.03 4.46 2.17
CA SER A 174 -18.01 5.39 2.73
C SER A 174 -18.85 4.77 3.85
N GLN A 175 -19.06 3.45 3.86
CA GLN A 175 -19.76 2.78 4.97
C GLN A 175 -18.89 2.69 6.21
N PHE A 176 -17.59 2.45 6.08
CA PHE A 176 -16.67 2.54 7.21
C PHE A 176 -16.52 3.98 7.72
N ALA A 177 -16.47 4.95 6.81
CA ALA A 177 -16.17 6.34 7.13
C ALA A 177 -17.39 7.21 7.46
N ARG A 178 -18.57 6.64 7.75
CA ARG A 178 -19.82 7.41 7.91
C ARG A 178 -19.73 8.56 8.92
N SER A 179 -19.08 8.35 10.05
CA SER A 179 -18.83 9.40 11.05
C SER A 179 -17.54 10.18 10.79
N ALA A 180 -16.57 9.57 10.11
CA ALA A 180 -15.22 10.08 9.93
C ALA A 180 -15.06 11.04 8.75
N ALA A 181 -15.71 10.77 7.62
CA ALA A 181 -15.50 11.53 6.39
C ALA A 181 -16.75 11.62 5.52
N THR A 182 -16.91 12.76 4.86
CA THR A 182 -17.84 12.89 3.73
C THR A 182 -17.08 12.51 2.46
N ILE A 183 -17.49 11.44 1.78
CA ILE A 183 -16.85 10.96 0.56
C ILE A 183 -17.83 11.08 -0.61
N SER A 184 -17.46 11.88 -1.61
CA SER A 184 -18.29 12.18 -2.78
C SER A 184 -17.54 11.84 -4.06
N GLN A 185 -18.07 10.89 -4.82
CA GLN A 185 -17.58 10.61 -6.16
C GLN A 185 -18.11 11.68 -7.13
N LEU A 186 -17.22 12.56 -7.61
CA LEU A 186 -17.59 13.66 -8.50
C LEU A 186 -17.83 13.20 -9.93
N ASN A 187 -17.09 12.18 -10.36
CA ASN A 187 -17.21 11.52 -11.67
C ASN A 187 -16.58 10.11 -11.58
N PRO A 188 -16.65 9.26 -12.64
CA PRO A 188 -16.09 7.91 -12.61
C PRO A 188 -14.62 7.80 -12.15
N ASN A 189 -13.83 8.86 -12.33
CA ASN A 189 -12.40 8.88 -12.10
C ASN A 189 -11.97 9.78 -10.95
N THR A 190 -12.88 10.54 -10.34
CA THR A 190 -12.54 11.55 -9.34
C THR A 190 -13.41 11.39 -8.12
N THR A 191 -12.76 11.28 -6.97
CA THR A 191 -13.40 11.23 -5.66
C THR A 191 -12.84 12.34 -4.80
N TRP A 192 -13.73 13.12 -4.25
CA TRP A 192 -13.42 14.13 -3.24
C TRP A 192 -13.82 13.60 -1.87
N MET A 193 -13.06 13.96 -0.85
CA MET A 193 -13.40 13.67 0.53
C MET A 193 -13.04 14.83 1.46
N ASP A 194 -13.83 14.98 2.51
CA ASP A 194 -13.57 15.86 3.64
C ASP A 194 -13.66 15.04 4.91
N SER A 195 -12.48 14.76 5.47
CA SER A 195 -12.29 13.87 6.60
C SER A 195 -12.11 14.71 7.88
N LYS A 196 -12.84 14.36 8.93
CA LYS A 196 -12.89 15.13 10.17
C LYS A 196 -11.61 14.94 10.97
N SER A 197 -11.19 16.00 11.65
CA SER A 197 -10.27 15.87 12.78
C SER A 197 -10.95 15.07 13.88
N LEU A 198 -10.31 14.01 14.36
CA LEU A 198 -10.73 13.30 15.55
C LEU A 198 -9.73 13.65 16.64
N SER A 199 -10.14 14.51 17.57
CA SER A 199 -9.33 14.85 18.73
C SER A 199 -9.11 13.60 19.57
N GLY A 200 -7.90 13.04 19.55
CA GLY A 200 -7.54 11.88 20.37
C GLY A 200 -6.38 11.08 19.81
N THR A 201 -5.77 10.27 20.67
CA THR A 201 -4.66 9.35 20.31
C THR A 201 -5.15 8.00 19.78
N ASP A 202 -6.47 7.81 19.60
CA ASP A 202 -7.01 6.56 19.08
C ASP A 202 -6.89 6.52 17.55
N SER A 203 -6.25 5.46 17.04
CA SER A 203 -6.11 5.23 15.61
C SER A 203 -7.37 4.62 14.99
N ARG A 204 -8.34 4.16 15.81
CA ARG A 204 -9.63 3.63 15.33
C ARG A 204 -10.56 4.77 14.91
N ARG A 205 -10.37 5.24 13.67
CA ARG A 205 -11.11 6.37 13.11
C ARG A 205 -12.36 5.98 12.35
N LEU A 206 -12.55 4.69 12.05
CA LEU A 206 -13.65 4.20 11.23
C LEU A 206 -14.67 3.41 12.06
N GLU A 207 -15.85 3.18 11.51
CA GLU A 207 -16.89 2.34 12.11
C GLU A 207 -16.89 0.96 11.48
N ALA A 208 -17.02 -0.08 12.30
CA ALA A 208 -17.19 -1.43 11.80
C ALA A 208 -18.47 -1.58 10.97
N CYS A 209 -18.39 -2.38 9.90
CA CYS A 209 -19.53 -2.71 9.06
C CYS A 209 -19.33 -3.99 8.24
N ASP A 210 -20.43 -4.49 7.71
CA ASP A 210 -20.44 -5.63 6.79
C ASP A 210 -20.37 -5.15 5.34
N VAL A 211 -19.36 -5.60 4.61
CA VAL A 211 -19.09 -5.19 3.24
C VAL A 211 -18.74 -6.38 2.34
N ARG A 212 -18.76 -6.17 1.02
CA ARG A 212 -18.46 -7.22 0.04
C ARG A 212 -17.44 -6.75 -0.99
N ALA A 213 -16.23 -7.30 -0.97
CA ALA A 213 -15.18 -6.93 -1.90
C ALA A 213 -15.64 -7.04 -3.37
N SER A 214 -15.51 -5.94 -4.13
CA SER A 214 -15.82 -5.89 -5.56
C SER A 214 -14.75 -6.52 -6.43
N ASP A 215 -13.49 -6.32 -6.06
CA ASP A 215 -12.30 -6.76 -6.78
C ASP A 215 -11.11 -6.90 -5.82
N LEU A 216 -9.95 -7.27 -6.39
CA LEU A 216 -8.71 -7.49 -5.65
C LEU A 216 -8.27 -6.29 -4.81
N ARG A 217 -8.23 -5.09 -5.40
CA ARG A 217 -7.65 -3.90 -4.75
C ARG A 217 -8.66 -3.23 -3.83
N ALA A 218 -9.94 -3.22 -4.23
CA ALA A 218 -11.03 -2.85 -3.33
C ALA A 218 -11.05 -3.74 -2.09
N GLY A 219 -10.93 -5.06 -2.24
CA GLY A 219 -10.87 -5.97 -1.10
C GLY A 219 -9.71 -5.66 -0.14
N ALA A 220 -8.51 -5.35 -0.65
CA ALA A 220 -7.38 -4.94 0.17
C ALA A 220 -7.66 -3.63 0.93
N ALA A 221 -8.29 -2.65 0.29
CA ALA A 221 -8.69 -1.40 0.93
C ALA A 221 -9.69 -1.63 2.08
N LEU A 222 -10.65 -2.55 1.92
CA LEU A 222 -11.60 -2.88 2.97
C LEU A 222 -10.93 -3.56 4.17
N VAL A 223 -9.89 -4.35 3.94
CA VAL A 223 -9.07 -4.89 5.04
C VAL A 223 -8.40 -3.75 5.80
N LEU A 224 -7.85 -2.75 5.12
CA LEU A 224 -7.29 -1.56 5.80
C LEU A 224 -8.37 -0.82 6.61
N CYS A 225 -9.56 -0.60 6.03
CA CYS A 225 -10.66 0.01 6.76
C CYS A 225 -11.04 -0.79 8.02
N ALA A 226 -11.12 -2.12 7.93
CA ALA A 226 -11.44 -2.98 9.07
C ALA A 226 -10.36 -2.94 10.16
N LEU A 227 -9.08 -2.80 9.79
CA LEU A 227 -7.99 -2.63 10.76
C LEU A 227 -8.08 -1.30 11.53
N ALA A 228 -8.65 -0.27 10.91
CA ALA A 228 -8.82 1.07 11.49
C ALA A 228 -10.24 1.31 12.04
N ALA A 229 -11.10 0.28 12.07
CA ALA A 229 -12.47 0.39 12.53
C ALA A 229 -12.59 0.10 14.03
N ASP A 230 -13.48 0.81 14.71
CA ASP A 230 -13.98 0.43 16.03
C ASP A 230 -15.11 -0.61 15.88
N GLY A 231 -14.95 -1.75 16.56
CA GLY A 231 -15.82 -2.92 16.47
C GLY A 231 -15.34 -4.01 15.50
N GLU A 232 -16.20 -5.01 15.26
CA GLU A 232 -15.93 -6.16 14.39
C GLU A 232 -16.56 -5.97 13.01
N SER A 233 -15.75 -6.13 11.95
CA SER A 233 -16.20 -5.97 10.56
C SER A 233 -16.16 -7.28 9.79
N THR A 234 -17.19 -7.54 8.98
CA THR A 234 -17.24 -8.72 8.10
C THR A 234 -16.97 -8.32 6.65
N ILE A 235 -15.94 -8.92 6.03
CA ILE A 235 -15.67 -8.74 4.61
C ILE A 235 -16.06 -10.01 3.86
N GLN A 236 -17.05 -9.92 2.99
CA GLN A 236 -17.47 -11.00 2.10
C GLN A 236 -16.69 -10.97 0.78
N ASN A 237 -16.73 -12.09 0.03
CA ASN A 237 -16.07 -12.25 -1.28
C ASN A 237 -14.54 -12.11 -1.25
N VAL A 238 -13.91 -12.54 -0.14
CA VAL A 238 -12.45 -12.48 0.09
C VAL A 238 -11.61 -13.32 -0.88
N SER A 239 -12.24 -14.18 -1.68
CA SER A 239 -11.56 -14.89 -2.78
C SER A 239 -10.96 -13.94 -3.80
N GLN A 240 -11.51 -12.73 -3.94
CA GLN A 240 -10.96 -11.68 -4.80
C GLN A 240 -9.57 -11.21 -4.32
N ILE A 241 -9.37 -11.11 -3.01
CA ILE A 241 -8.12 -10.63 -2.39
C ILE A 241 -7.00 -11.65 -2.60
N SER A 242 -7.34 -12.93 -2.47
CA SER A 242 -6.39 -14.05 -2.59
C SER A 242 -5.76 -14.17 -3.98
N ARG A 243 -6.29 -13.47 -5.01
CA ARG A 243 -5.76 -13.46 -6.38
C ARG A 243 -4.44 -12.68 -6.51
N GLY A 244 -4.15 -11.76 -5.59
CA GLY A 244 -2.96 -10.91 -5.67
C GLY A 244 -2.27 -10.63 -4.34
N TYR A 245 -2.81 -11.12 -3.22
CA TYR A 245 -2.16 -11.02 -1.91
C TYR A 245 -1.92 -12.41 -1.34
N SER A 246 -0.67 -12.88 -1.44
CA SER A 246 -0.28 -14.18 -0.92
C SER A 246 -0.19 -14.14 0.59
N LYS A 247 -0.96 -15.01 1.26
CA LYS A 247 -0.93 -15.18 2.73
C LYS A 247 -1.13 -13.87 3.51
N CYS A 248 -1.81 -12.86 2.94
CA CYS A 248 -1.98 -11.55 3.59
C CYS A 248 -2.54 -11.65 5.01
N TRP A 249 -3.51 -12.53 5.20
CA TRP A 249 -4.13 -12.80 6.49
C TRP A 249 -3.13 -13.26 7.54
N GLN A 250 -2.21 -14.15 7.15
CA GLN A 250 -1.15 -14.65 8.05
C GLN A 250 -0.14 -13.55 8.34
N LYS A 251 0.24 -12.76 7.33
CA LYS A 251 1.17 -11.64 7.50
C LYS A 251 0.62 -10.60 8.47
N LEU A 252 -0.66 -10.22 8.32
CA LEU A 252 -1.34 -9.29 9.22
C LEU A 252 -1.54 -9.87 10.62
N ALA A 253 -1.94 -11.13 10.73
CA ALA A 253 -2.09 -11.79 12.04
C ALA A 253 -0.75 -11.86 12.80
N ASN A 254 0.36 -12.12 12.11
CA ASN A 254 1.70 -12.17 12.70
C ASN A 254 2.17 -10.81 13.24
N VAL A 255 1.55 -9.71 12.82
CA VAL A 255 1.85 -8.35 13.33
C VAL A 255 0.75 -7.79 14.22
N GLY A 256 -0.14 -8.67 14.72
CA GLY A 256 -1.10 -8.33 15.77
C GLY A 256 -2.56 -8.14 15.32
N ALA A 257 -2.88 -8.30 14.03
CA ALA A 257 -4.27 -8.21 13.59
C ALA A 257 -5.09 -9.44 14.01
N SER A 258 -6.29 -9.24 14.55
CA SER A 258 -7.23 -10.32 14.84
C SER A 258 -8.09 -10.61 13.61
N ILE A 259 -7.87 -11.76 12.96
CA ILE A 259 -8.56 -12.14 11.71
C ILE A 259 -9.09 -13.57 11.81
N ARG A 260 -10.39 -13.75 11.54
CA ARG A 260 -11.08 -15.04 11.55
C ARG A 260 -11.65 -15.38 10.17
N PHE A 261 -11.63 -16.67 9.81
CA PHE A 261 -12.26 -17.18 8.59
C PHE A 261 -13.45 -18.06 8.93
N GLU A 262 -14.61 -17.65 8.44
CA GLU A 262 -15.80 -18.49 8.42
C GLU A 262 -15.94 -19.15 7.05
N ARG A 263 -15.79 -20.47 7.00
CA ARG A 263 -16.27 -21.27 5.87
C ARG A 263 -17.67 -21.73 6.22
N GLY A 264 -18.63 -21.51 5.30
CA GLY A 264 -20.04 -21.85 5.50
C GLY A 264 -20.26 -23.08 6.40
N GLY A 265 -20.66 -22.83 7.65
CA GLY A 265 -21.05 -23.83 8.64
C GLY A 265 -19.97 -24.41 9.57
N LYS A 266 -18.68 -24.09 9.44
CA LYS A 266 -17.64 -24.49 10.42
C LYS A 266 -16.57 -23.41 10.60
N GLU A 267 -16.51 -22.84 11.81
CA GLU A 267 -15.46 -21.92 12.22
C GLU A 267 -14.08 -22.60 12.15
N LYS A 268 -13.10 -21.93 11.53
CA LYS A 268 -11.69 -22.23 11.75
C LYS A 268 -11.05 -21.00 12.36
N PHE A 269 -10.74 -21.07 13.65
CA PHE A 269 -9.90 -20.09 14.31
C PHE A 269 -8.47 -20.21 13.78
N THR A 270 -7.95 -19.12 13.23
CA THR A 270 -6.52 -18.87 13.14
C THR A 270 -6.15 -17.94 14.29
N SER A 271 -6.08 -18.47 15.51
CA SER A 271 -5.29 -17.84 16.56
C SER A 271 -3.83 -18.15 16.26
N ALA A 272 -2.99 -17.13 16.09
CA ALA A 272 -1.56 -17.30 16.15
C ALA A 272 -1.18 -17.67 17.60
N HIS A 273 -1.27 -18.95 17.94
CA HIS A 273 -0.52 -19.52 19.05
C HIS A 273 0.71 -20.23 18.47
N TYR A 274 1.86 -19.75 18.95
CA TYR A 274 3.22 -20.00 18.49
C TYR A 274 3.63 -21.47 18.36
N GLY A 275 4.59 -21.68 17.46
CA GLY A 275 5.73 -22.57 17.67
C GLY A 275 7.00 -21.79 17.34
#